data_AF-A0A975IJ40-F1
#
_entry.id   AF-A0A975IJ40-F1
#
_cell.length_a   1.000
_cell.length_b   1.000
_cell.length_c   1.000
_cell.angle_alpha   90.00
_cell.angle_beta   90.00
_cell.angle_gamma   90.00
#
_symmetry.space_group_name_H-M   'P 1'
#
loop_
_entity.id
_entity.type
_entity.pdbx_description
1 polymer ?
#
loop_
_entity_poly.entity_id
_entity_poly.type
_entity_poly.pdbx_seq_one_letter_code
_entity_poly.pdbx_strand_id
1 'polypeptide(L)'
;MRSSYTSSYWYPLVGTAVLVMSGQAMAETVKWEALSANEQAVLKPFAAQWSAFPENKQQSLRRWAAKSPEERARIKQRYADWKQLPAPASSASFSSTQAL
;
A
#
# COMPACT_ATOMS: atom_id res chain seq x y z
N MET A 1 -38.58 -27.12 -18.75
CA MET A 1 -39.14 -25.80 -19.14
C MET A 1 -39.70 -25.13 -17.89
N ARG A 2 -39.50 -23.81 -17.73
CA ARG A 2 -39.55 -23.00 -16.48
C ARG A 2 -38.33 -23.24 -15.57
N SER A 3 -37.63 -22.24 -15.06
CA SER A 3 -38.10 -20.92 -14.64
C SER A 3 -37.27 -19.76 -15.22
N SER A 4 -37.99 -18.68 -15.49
CA SER A 4 -37.57 -17.34 -15.84
C SER A 4 -36.83 -16.68 -14.68
N TYR A 5 -35.72 -16.00 -14.95
CA TYR A 5 -35.27 -14.91 -14.07
C TYR A 5 -35.24 -13.61 -14.86
N THR A 6 -36.18 -12.78 -14.45
CA THR A 6 -36.53 -11.45 -14.90
C THR A 6 -35.39 -10.49 -14.66
N SER A 7 -35.17 -9.62 -15.65
CA SER A 7 -34.39 -8.40 -15.51
C SER A 7 -34.85 -7.59 -14.29
N SER A 8 -33.92 -7.21 -13.43
CA SER A 8 -34.13 -6.24 -12.36
C SER A 8 -32.93 -5.30 -12.34
N TYR A 9 -33.02 -4.23 -13.14
CA TYR A 9 -32.07 -3.14 -13.13
C TYR A 9 -32.33 -2.27 -11.90
N TRP A 10 -31.42 -2.35 -10.93
CA TRP A 10 -31.37 -1.43 -9.79
C TRP A 10 -30.07 -0.65 -9.89
N TYR A 11 -30.13 0.52 -10.54
CA TYR A 11 -29.12 1.56 -10.36
C TYR A 11 -29.61 2.53 -9.28
N PRO A 12 -29.09 2.47 -8.05
CA PRO A 12 -28.99 3.66 -7.24
C PRO A 12 -27.77 4.49 -7.67
N LEU A 13 -28.06 5.72 -8.09
CA LEU A 13 -27.12 6.84 -8.10
C LEU A 13 -26.42 6.98 -6.74
N VAL A 14 -25.26 6.35 -6.59
CA VAL A 14 -24.26 6.63 -5.55
C VAL A 14 -22.93 6.46 -6.28
N GLY A 15 -22.31 7.53 -6.74
CA GLY A 15 -21.51 8.37 -5.87
C GLY A 15 -20.07 7.85 -5.88
N THR A 16 -19.18 8.59 -6.55
CA THR A 16 -17.72 8.43 -6.62
C THR A 16 -17.17 7.23 -7.40
N ALA A 17 -17.07 7.40 -8.73
CA ALA A 17 -15.88 6.91 -9.40
C ALA A 17 -14.68 7.68 -8.83
N VAL A 18 -14.02 7.11 -7.82
CA VAL A 18 -12.71 7.58 -7.36
C VAL A 18 -11.77 7.42 -8.54
N LEU A 19 -11.50 8.53 -9.21
CA LEU A 19 -10.38 8.70 -10.12
C LEU A 19 -9.13 8.37 -9.30
N VAL A 20 -8.65 7.13 -9.39
CA VAL A 20 -7.31 6.75 -8.94
C VAL A 20 -6.37 7.45 -9.91
N MET A 21 -6.13 8.72 -9.62
CA MET A 21 -5.11 9.55 -10.24
C MET A 21 -3.80 9.01 -9.69
N SER A 22 -3.35 7.90 -10.29
CA SER A 22 -2.03 7.33 -10.08
C SER A 22 -1.04 8.41 -10.47
N GLY A 23 -0.59 9.18 -9.47
CA GLY A 23 0.48 10.15 -9.63
C GLY A 23 1.68 9.41 -10.20
N GLN A 24 1.88 9.56 -11.51
CA GLN A 24 3.08 9.22 -12.23
C GLN A 24 4.16 10.15 -11.70
N ALA A 25 4.64 9.87 -10.49
CA ALA A 25 5.76 10.58 -9.92
C ALA A 25 6.97 10.10 -10.72
N MET A 26 7.36 10.90 -11.71
CA MET A 26 8.63 10.78 -12.41
C MET A 26 9.71 10.79 -11.33
N ALA A 27 10.38 9.66 -11.19
CA ALA A 27 11.24 9.39 -10.07
C ALA A 27 12.65 9.88 -10.47
N GLU A 28 13.04 11.04 -9.94
CA GLU A 28 14.36 11.62 -10.09
C GLU A 28 15.16 11.39 -8.80
N THR A 29 16.43 10.99 -8.92
CA THR A 29 17.31 10.73 -7.75
C THR A 29 17.56 12.01 -6.98
N VAL A 30 16.86 12.15 -5.85
CA VAL A 30 16.95 13.31 -4.98
C VAL A 30 18.02 13.07 -3.92
N LYS A 31 18.99 13.99 -3.83
CA LYS A 31 20.01 13.98 -2.79
C LYS A 31 19.40 14.26 -1.41
N TRP A 32 20.05 13.77 -0.36
CA TRP A 32 19.58 13.90 1.02
C TRP A 32 19.34 15.37 1.43
N GLU A 33 20.20 16.27 0.97
CA GLU A 33 20.19 17.70 1.27
C GLU A 33 19.02 18.44 0.59
N ALA A 34 18.47 17.87 -0.48
CA ALA A 34 17.33 18.44 -1.20
C ALA A 34 15.97 18.01 -0.61
N LEU A 35 15.97 17.12 0.39
CA LEU A 35 14.77 16.77 1.13
C LEU A 35 14.32 17.91 2.04
N SER A 36 13.02 18.05 2.25
CA SER A 36 12.48 19.00 3.23
C SER A 36 12.88 18.62 4.66
N ALA A 37 12.87 19.59 5.58
CA ALA A 37 13.22 19.36 6.99
C ALA A 37 12.34 18.28 7.65
N ASN A 38 11.05 18.23 7.29
CA ASN A 38 10.14 17.18 7.74
C ASN A 38 10.55 15.80 7.19
N GLU A 39 10.85 15.70 5.89
CA GLU A 39 11.32 14.44 5.30
C GLU A 39 12.62 13.96 5.94
N GLN A 40 13.60 14.84 6.15
CA GLN A 40 14.86 14.51 6.81
C GLN A 40 14.66 14.03 8.24
N ALA A 41 13.74 14.64 9.00
CA ALA A 41 13.44 14.21 10.37
C ALA A 41 12.86 12.78 10.41
N VAL A 42 11.97 12.45 9.47
CA VAL A 42 11.33 11.14 9.40
C VAL A 42 12.27 10.08 8.84
N LEU A 43 13.10 10.45 7.88
CA LEU A 43 14.00 9.55 7.17
C LEU A 43 15.41 9.52 7.77
N LYS A 44 15.65 10.19 8.90
CA LYS A 44 16.95 10.25 9.59
C LYS A 44 17.65 8.89 9.73
N PRO A 45 16.96 7.76 10.02
CA PRO A 45 17.60 6.44 10.09
C PRO A 45 18.22 5.97 8.77
N PHE A 46 17.76 6.52 7.65
CA PHE A 46 18.18 6.17 6.31
C PHE A 46 19.23 7.13 5.73
N ALA A 47 19.54 8.23 6.41
CA ALA A 47 20.43 9.28 5.92
C ALA A 47 21.78 8.75 5.42
N ALA A 48 22.43 7.89 6.21
CA ALA A 48 23.75 7.36 5.91
C ALA A 48 23.81 6.51 4.62
N GLN A 49 22.69 5.89 4.23
CA GLN A 49 22.60 5.01 3.06
C GLN A 49 21.69 5.59 1.97
N TRP A 50 21.26 6.85 2.11
CA TRP A 50 20.27 7.46 1.23
C TRP A 50 20.73 7.45 -0.23
N SER A 51 21.95 7.91 -0.49
CA SER A 51 22.55 7.95 -1.82
C SER A 51 22.83 6.56 -2.40
N ALA A 52 22.82 5.50 -1.58
CA ALA A 52 22.97 4.12 -2.03
C ALA A 52 21.63 3.48 -2.42
N PHE A 53 20.50 4.13 -2.12
CA PHE A 53 19.19 3.61 -2.49
C PHE A 53 18.87 3.86 -3.96
N PRO A 54 18.24 2.87 -4.63
CA PRO A 54 17.71 3.09 -5.96
C PRO A 54 16.52 4.06 -5.90
N GLU A 55 16.25 4.69 -7.02
CA GLU A 55 15.27 5.77 -7.13
C GLU A 55 13.87 5.38 -6.64
N ASN A 56 13.40 4.19 -7.02
CA ASN A 56 12.11 3.65 -6.58
C ASN A 56 12.00 3.57 -5.04
N LYS A 57 13.11 3.25 -4.36
CA LYS A 57 13.17 3.17 -2.89
C LYS A 57 13.20 4.55 -2.26
N GLN A 58 13.99 5.48 -2.79
CA GLN A 58 14.00 6.88 -2.33
C GLN A 58 12.61 7.49 -2.46
N GLN A 59 11.95 7.31 -3.59
CA GLN A 59 10.61 7.82 -3.83
C GLN A 59 9.57 7.21 -2.86
N SER A 60 9.63 5.90 -2.60
CA SER A 60 8.73 5.25 -1.64
C SER A 60 8.89 5.81 -0.22
N LEU A 61 10.13 6.05 0.20
CA LEU A 61 10.45 6.66 1.49
C LEU A 61 9.99 8.11 1.58
N ARG A 62 10.13 8.89 0.49
CA ARG A 62 9.60 10.26 0.42
C ARG A 62 8.09 10.29 0.50
N ARG A 63 7.39 9.43 -0.26
CA ARG A 63 5.93 9.28 -0.17
C ARG A 63 5.49 8.91 1.25
N TRP A 64 6.26 8.07 1.95
CA TRP A 64 6.02 7.75 3.35
C TRP A 64 6.20 8.97 4.26
N ALA A 65 7.29 9.73 4.09
CA ALA A 65 7.59 10.91 4.89
C ALA A 65 6.62 12.07 4.64
N ALA A 66 6.02 12.15 3.45
CA ALA A 66 4.95 13.09 3.11
C ALA A 66 3.62 12.80 3.82
N LYS A 67 3.42 11.60 4.38
CA LYS A 67 2.21 11.27 5.15
C LYS A 67 2.21 12.03 6.49
N SER A 68 1.02 12.44 6.94
CA SER A 68 0.86 13.09 8.24
C SER A 68 1.32 12.18 9.39
N PRO A 69 1.71 12.74 10.54
CA PRO A 69 2.10 11.96 11.72
C PRO A 69 1.00 10.97 12.15
N GLU A 70 -0.27 11.38 12.10
CA GLU A 70 -1.43 10.58 12.51
C GLU A 70 -1.64 9.41 11.54
N GLU A 71 -1.53 9.66 10.23
CA GLU A 71 -1.65 8.62 9.21
C GLU A 71 -0.54 7.57 9.36
N ARG A 72 0.70 8.01 9.60
CA ARG A 72 1.81 7.10 9.88
C ARG A 72 1.61 6.30 11.16
N ALA A 73 1.06 6.91 12.20
CA ALA A 73 0.73 6.22 13.45
C ALA A 73 -0.33 5.12 13.22
N ARG A 74 -1.41 5.43 12.48
CA ARG A 74 -2.44 4.44 12.12
C ARG A 74 -1.86 3.26 11.33
N ILE A 75 -0.99 3.54 10.35
CA ILE A 75 -0.34 2.48 9.56
C ILE A 75 0.57 1.62 10.43
N LYS A 76 1.36 2.23 11.32
CA LYS A 76 2.21 1.49 12.26
C LYS A 76 1.41 0.60 13.20
N GLN A 77 0.30 1.10 13.73
CA GLN A 77 -0.59 0.33 14.59
C GLN A 77 -1.15 -0.87 13.84
N ARG A 78 -1.74 -0.65 12.66
CA ARG A 78 -2.26 -1.74 11.82
C ARG A 78 -1.20 -2.79 11.49
N TYR A 79 0.02 -2.35 11.21
CA TYR A 79 1.14 -3.25 10.95
C TYR A 79 1.52 -4.07 12.19
N ALA A 80 1.51 -3.48 13.38
CA ALA A 80 1.74 -4.19 14.63
C ALA A 80 0.64 -5.22 14.90
N ASP A 81 -0.63 -4.86 14.68
CA ASP A 81 -1.77 -5.75 14.82
C ASP A 81 -1.63 -6.97 13.90
N TRP A 82 -1.29 -6.75 12.62
CA TRP A 82 -1.06 -7.84 11.67
C TRP A 82 0.13 -8.73 12.03
N LYS A 83 1.20 -8.16 12.61
CA LYS A 83 2.37 -8.94 13.05
C LYS A 83 2.05 -9.83 14.24
N GLN A 84 1.04 -9.49 15.03
CA GLN A 84 0.59 -10.26 16.20
C GLN A 84 -0.43 -11.35 15.85
N LEU A 85 -1.06 -11.27 14.67
CA LEU A 85 -1.92 -12.35 14.21
C LEU A 85 -1.04 -13.61 14.01
N PRO A 86 -1.33 -14.73 14.70
CA PRO A 86 -0.72 -15.99 14.32
C PRO A 86 -1.11 -16.24 12.86
N ALA A 87 -0.13 -16.56 12.02
CA ALA A 87 -0.40 -16.87 10.63
C ALA A 87 -1.57 -17.87 10.59
N PRO A 88 -2.73 -17.54 9.98
CA PRO A 88 -3.74 -18.55 9.75
C PRO A 88 -3.02 -19.64 8.97
N ALA A 89 -3.09 -20.88 9.42
CA ALA A 89 -2.28 -21.98 8.91
C ALA A 89 -2.36 -22.09 7.37
N SER A 90 -1.48 -21.38 6.65
CA SER A 90 -1.31 -21.48 5.19
C SER A 90 -0.64 -22.79 4.79
N SER A 91 -0.55 -23.76 5.71
CA SER A 91 -0.11 -25.13 5.48
C SER A 91 -1.24 -26.15 5.51
N ALA A 92 -2.50 -25.74 5.76
CA ALA A 92 -3.61 -26.66 5.69
C ALA A 92 -3.99 -26.95 4.22
N SER A 93 -3.36 -27.99 3.67
CA SER A 93 -3.89 -28.86 2.61
C SER A 93 -4.06 -28.28 1.20
N PHE A 94 -2.94 -28.06 0.50
CA PHE A 94 -2.87 -28.31 -0.95
C PHE A 94 -2.37 -29.76 -1.16
N SER A 95 -3.13 -30.72 -0.65
CA SER A 95 -2.80 -32.15 -0.75
C SER A 95 -4.08 -32.97 -0.75
N SER A 96 -4.90 -32.82 -1.79
CA SER A 96 -5.84 -33.89 -2.16
C SER A 96 -6.27 -33.69 -3.61
N THR A 97 -5.65 -34.43 -4.52
CA THR A 97 -6.28 -35.59 -5.18
C THR A 97 -7.26 -35.18 -6.27
N GLN A 98 -6.78 -35.15 -7.51
CA GLN A 98 -7.37 -36.00 -8.54
C GLN A 98 -6.29 -36.36 -9.56
N ALA A 99 -5.53 -37.40 -9.20
CA ALA A 99 -5.04 -38.33 -10.20
C ALA A 99 -6.24 -39.08 -10.78
N LEU A 100 -6.06 -39.55 -12.02
CA LEU A 100 -6.91 -40.36 -12.90
C LEU A 100 -7.74 -39.57 -13.92
#